data_AF-A0A9W4NWT9-F1
#
_entry.id   AF-A0A9W4NWT9-F1
#
_cell.length_a   1.000
_cell.length_b   1.000
_cell.length_c   1.000
_cell.angle_alpha   90.00
_cell.angle_beta   90.00
_cell.angle_gamma   90.00
#
_symmetry.space_group_name_H-M   'P 1'
#
loop_
_entity.id
_entity.type
_entity.pdbx_description
1 polymer ?
#
loop_
_entity_poly.entity_id
_entity_poly.type
_entity_poly.pdbx_seq_one_letter_code
_entity_poly.pdbx_strand_id
1 'polypeptide(L)' 'MSENLVLIPIKGKASLSMITISLTWIDCSNCQRRRIKCDRTWPGCRKCGKRCLECLGYGLKLKWD' A
#
# COMPACT_ATOMS: atom_id res chain seq x y z
N MET A 1 1.72 -12.40 28.51
CA MET A 1 1.02 -12.19 27.22
C MET A 1 1.32 -10.77 26.74
N SER A 2 2.59 -10.49 26.44
CA SER A 2 3.07 -9.14 26.12
C SER A 2 3.88 -9.24 24.84
N GLU A 3 3.20 -9.12 23.70
CA GLU A 3 3.83 -9.01 22.40
C GLU A 3 4.30 -7.55 22.22
N ASN A 4 5.59 -7.31 22.49
CA ASN A 4 6.24 -6.07 22.10
C ASN A 4 6.58 -6.13 20.61
N LEU A 5 5.63 -5.73 19.76
CA LEU A 5 5.89 -5.49 18.34
C LEU A 5 6.42 -4.07 18.15
N VAL A 6 7.73 -3.99 17.89
CA VAL A 6 8.45 -2.75 17.58
C VAL A 6 7.99 -2.23 16.22
N LEU A 7 7.60 -0.95 16.18
CA LEU A 7 7.28 -0.22 14.94
C LEU A 7 8.57 0.02 14.14
N ILE A 8 8.69 -0.61 12.98
CA ILE A 8 9.77 -0.35 12.02
C ILE A 8 9.35 0.85 11.14
N PRO A 9 10.12 1.96 11.10
CA PRO A 9 9.83 3.06 10.19
C PRO A 9 10.35 2.74 8.78
N ILE A 10 9.50 2.21 7.90
CA ILE A 10 9.82 2.09 6.46
C ILE A 10 9.71 3.44 5.74
N LYS A 11 10.70 4.30 5.95
CA LYS A 11 10.88 5.55 5.18
C LYS A 11 11.60 5.23 3.85
N GLY A 12 10.96 4.49 2.97
CA GLY A 12 11.51 4.12 1.66
C GLY A 12 11.26 5.19 0.60
N LYS A 13 12.19 6.12 0.40
CA LYS A 13 12.31 6.85 -0.87
C LYS A 13 13.19 6.01 -1.79
N ALA A 14 12.59 5.18 -2.64
CA ALA A 14 13.33 4.50 -3.69
C ALA A 14 13.62 5.50 -4.81
N SER A 15 14.87 5.97 -4.88
CA SER A 15 15.44 6.69 -6.01
C SER A 15 15.50 5.76 -7.22
N LEU A 16 14.83 6.14 -8.30
CA LEU A 16 14.79 5.41 -9.57
C LEU A 16 16.07 5.67 -10.38
N SER A 17 16.90 4.64 -10.57
CA SER A 17 17.90 4.59 -11.64
C SER A 17 17.41 3.71 -12.79
N MET A 18 17.12 4.36 -13.92
CA MET A 18 17.02 3.83 -15.30
C MET A 18 16.62 2.36 -15.52
N ILE A 19 15.41 1.98 -15.11
CA ILE A 19 14.55 1.07 -15.87
C ILE A 19 13.16 1.70 -15.77
N THR A 20 12.46 1.97 -16.87
CA THR A 20 11.12 2.56 -16.87
C THR A 20 10.04 1.57 -16.40
N ILE A 21 10.30 0.81 -15.34
CA ILE A 21 9.25 0.16 -14.57
C ILE A 21 8.54 1.30 -13.85
N SER A 22 7.32 1.61 -14.28
CA SER A 22 6.46 2.58 -13.61
C SER A 22 6.07 2.04 -12.23
N LEU A 23 6.98 2.09 -11.26
CA LEU A 23 6.78 1.77 -9.84
C LEU A 23 5.93 2.87 -9.18
N THR A 24 4.82 3.23 -9.83
CA THR A 24 3.77 3.99 -9.19
C THR A 24 3.32 3.13 -8.02
N TRP A 25 3.53 3.64 -6.81
CA TRP A 25 3.08 2.95 -5.61
C TRP A 25 1.55 2.80 -5.71
N ILE A 26 1.10 1.55 -5.84
CA ILE A 26 -0.29 1.22 -6.19
C ILE A 26 -1.17 1.36 -4.95
N ASP A 27 -2.25 2.12 -5.10
CA ASP A 27 -3.28 2.22 -4.08
C ASP A 27 -3.92 0.86 -3.81
N CYS A 28 -4.39 0.61 -2.59
CA CYS A 28 -5.01 -0.68 -2.30
C CYS A 28 -6.23 -0.93 -3.18
N SER A 29 -6.53 -2.21 -3.47
CA SER A 29 -7.61 -2.57 -4.40
C SER A 29 -8.96 -1.98 -3.99
N ASN A 30 -9.22 -1.85 -2.69
CA ASN A 30 -10.44 -1.21 -2.19
C ASN A 30 -10.48 0.29 -2.48
N CYS A 31 -9.40 1.03 -2.26
CA CYS A 31 -9.34 2.45 -2.58
C CYS A 31 -9.43 2.68 -4.10
N GLN A 32 -8.77 1.82 -4.89
CA GLN A 32 -8.83 1.87 -6.35
C GLN A 32 -10.24 1.61 -6.89
N ARG A 33 -10.92 0.54 -6.45
CA ARG A 33 -12.31 0.22 -6.84
C ARG A 33 -13.26 1.36 -6.51
N ARG A 34 -13.03 2.02 -5.38
CA ARG A 34 -13.83 3.14 -4.90
C ARG A 34 -13.46 4.48 -5.49
N ARG A 35 -12.41 4.55 -6.32
CA ARG A 35 -11.89 5.77 -6.93
C ARG A 35 -11.60 6.87 -5.90
N ILE A 36 -11.01 6.49 -4.76
CA ILE A 36 -10.56 7.43 -3.71
C ILE A 36 -9.05 7.28 -3.50
N LYS A 37 -8.37 8.38 -3.17
CA LYS A 37 -6.93 8.36 -2.85
C LYS A 37 -6.65 7.45 -1.66
N CYS A 38 -5.68 6.55 -1.73
CA CYS A 38 -5.31 5.73 -0.58
C CYS A 38 -4.43 6.49 0.42
N ASP A 39 -4.60 6.23 1.72
CA ASP A 39 -3.76 6.82 2.80
C ASP A 39 -2.48 6.04 3.06
N ARG A 40 -2.33 4.87 2.44
CA ARG A 40 -1.04 4.15 2.35
C ARG A 40 -0.43 3.70 3.68
N THR A 41 -1.26 3.56 4.71
CA THR A 41 -0.84 3.17 6.06
C THR A 41 -0.64 1.67 6.19
N TRP A 42 0.26 1.26 7.09
CA TRP A 42 0.50 -0.14 7.45
C TRP A 42 -0.13 -0.45 8.82
N PRO A 43 -0.68 -1.65 9.11
CA PRO A 43 -0.76 -2.87 8.27
C PRO A 43 -1.86 -2.84 7.20
N GLY A 44 -2.66 -1.78 7.16
CA GLY A 44 -3.67 -1.57 6.14
C GLY A 44 -4.13 -0.12 6.08
N CYS A 45 -4.85 0.20 5.01
CA CYS A 45 -5.33 1.56 4.78
C CYS A 45 -6.34 1.99 5.86
N ARG A 46 -6.18 3.18 6.47
CA ARG A 46 -7.13 3.70 7.47
C ARG A 46 -8.57 3.77 6.94
N LYS A 47 -8.75 4.07 5.66
CA LYS A 47 -10.08 4.14 5.00
C LYS A 47 -10.78 2.78 4.93
N CYS A 48 -10.00 1.71 4.90
CA CYS A 48 -10.46 0.33 4.91
C CYS A 48 -10.90 -0.03 6.33
N GLY A 49 -10.01 0.21 7.32
CA GLY A 49 -10.32 -0.01 8.74
C GLY A 49 -11.51 0.78 9.26
N LYS A 50 -11.65 2.07 8.88
CA LYS A 50 -12.81 2.91 9.25
C LYS A 50 -14.15 2.36 8.78
N ARG A 51 -14.16 1.50 7.78
CA ARG A 51 -15.38 0.88 7.25
C ARG A 51 -15.45 -0.61 7.55
N CYS A 52 -14.61 -1.08 8.47
CA CYS A 52 -14.48 -2.50 8.81
C CYS A 52 -14.26 -3.39 7.57
N LEU A 53 -13.56 -2.87 6.56
CA LEU A 53 -13.19 -3.60 5.35
C LEU A 53 -11.77 -4.15 5.50
N GLU A 54 -11.59 -5.42 5.16
CA GLU A 54 -10.27 -6.02 5.05
C GLU A 54 -9.45 -5.32 3.95
N CYS A 55 -8.24 -4.87 4.29
CA CYS A 55 -7.36 -4.21 3.33
C CYS A 55 -6.54 -5.26 2.58
N LEU A 56 -6.93 -5.55 1.33
CA LEU A 56 -6.24 -6.51 0.44
C LEU A 56 -4.82 -6.09 -0.01
N GLY A 57 -4.18 -5.18 0.71
CA GLY A 57 -2.82 -4.72 0.45
C GLY A 57 -2.67 -3.82 -0.78
N TYR A 58 -1.41 -3.60 -1.14
CA TYR A 58 -0.94 -2.75 -2.22
C TYR A 58 -0.34 -3.66 -3.29
N GLY A 59 -1.16 -4.11 -4.25
CA GLY A 59 -0.73 -5.11 -5.24
C GLY A 59 0.20 -4.52 -6.30
N LEU A 60 1.10 -5.33 -6.86
CA LEU A 60 1.86 -5.00 -8.07
C LEU A 60 0.98 -5.31 -9.30
N LYS A 61 0.80 -4.34 -10.18
CA LYS A 61 0.08 -4.54 -11.45
C LYS A 61 1.07 -5.07 -12.48
N LEU A 62 1.07 -6.39 -12.66
CA LEU A 62 1.79 -7.02 -13.76
C LEU A 62 0.98 -6.81 -15.04
N LYS A 63 1.59 -6.20 -16.05
CA LYS A 63 1.06 -6.11 -17.41
C LYS A 63 1.96 -6.98 -18.28
N TRP A 64 1.34 -7.92 -19.00
CA TRP A 64 2.01 -8.68 -20.05
C TRP A 64 1.67 -7.96 -21.35
N ASP A 65 2.67 -7.39 -22.01
CA ASP A 65 2.55 -6.84 -23.37
C ASP A 65 2.91 -7.92 -24.39
#